data_AF-A0A956Z760-F1
#
_entry.id   AF-A0A956Z760-F1
#
_cell.length_a   1.000
_cell.length_b   1.000
_cell.length_c   1.000
_cell.angle_alpha   90.00
_cell.angle_beta   90.00
_cell.angle_gamma   90.00
#
_symmetry.space_group_name_H-M   'P 1'
#
loop_
_entity.id
_entity.type
_entity.pdbx_description
1 polymer ?
#
loop_
_entity_poly.entity_id
_entity_poly.type
_entity_poly.pdbx_seq_one_letter_code
_entity_poly.pdbx_strand_id
1 'polypeptide(L)'
;VMHRIVAVDDRDSMGGAMNLDDIQKRHVTALGQGRALVYAEKMEQPFHLAIMFDKTKEVPPPETPEESDEVVRDAMRSLDIVGKFNRHLGCNFCLHRCDSAILDTSIPVADDLLFRQVYNRYVLSTLKDLTQLVHFRAQIIHEIQRVIGGRARTGNITGITWCVLTQATERYFERKGEENFWFYDQVREQHLRWLNLLRPAFQPTEVNRKLDINVLRQWRDDFVELHKRDQGPLPTCGPCTSKCLYRFEVSEVVRDPKIKFDFNSSINRKDTPASDSAAWFCRLLTERLIGQGEVDLAYCLAAHLIKDQQLSTDAQLVLLHKVRTALENFQKEGEEGGDSPQQ
;
A
#
# COMPACT_ATOMS: atom_id res chain seq x y z
N VAL A 1 -13.53 24.82 -3.78
CA VAL A 1 -12.29 25.63 -3.77
C VAL A 1 -12.63 27.00 -3.24
N MET A 2 -11.91 27.51 -2.25
CA MET A 2 -12.17 28.79 -1.60
C MET A 2 -10.89 29.64 -1.59
N HIS A 3 -10.95 30.80 -2.24
CA HIS A 3 -9.88 31.79 -2.22
C HIS A 3 -10.03 32.74 -1.03
N ARG A 4 -9.20 33.79 -0.95
CA ARG A 4 -9.32 34.83 0.07
C ARG A 4 -10.74 35.42 0.08
N ILE A 5 -11.46 35.21 1.18
CA ILE A 5 -12.76 35.82 1.48
C ILE A 5 -12.58 36.69 2.71
N VAL A 6 -12.91 37.98 2.56
CA VAL A 6 -12.80 38.98 3.65
C VAL A 6 -14.13 39.16 4.38
N ALA A 7 -15.25 39.02 3.67
CA ALA A 7 -16.57 39.10 4.25
C ALA A 7 -16.80 37.97 5.25
N VAL A 8 -17.28 38.32 6.45
CA VAL A 8 -17.50 37.38 7.55
C VAL A 8 -18.57 36.36 7.19
N ASP A 9 -19.71 36.82 6.64
CA ASP A 9 -20.85 35.97 6.33
C ASP A 9 -20.51 34.92 5.26
N ASP A 10 -19.84 35.32 4.18
CA ASP A 10 -19.39 34.41 3.12
C ASP A 10 -18.38 33.37 3.63
N ARG A 11 -17.45 33.81 4.49
CA ARG A 11 -16.42 32.97 5.08
C ARG A 11 -17.01 31.95 6.06
N ASP A 12 -17.99 32.35 6.84
CA ASP A 12 -18.62 31.48 7.83
C ASP A 12 -19.53 30.46 7.12
N SER A 13 -20.23 30.86 6.07
CA SER A 13 -21.03 29.99 5.20
C SER A 13 -20.16 28.97 4.45
N MET A 14 -19.16 29.44 3.70
CA MET A 14 -18.25 28.58 2.93
C MET A 14 -17.35 27.76 3.85
N GLY A 15 -16.86 28.34 4.93
CA GLY A 15 -16.01 27.64 5.90
C GLY A 15 -16.75 26.55 6.65
N GLY A 16 -18.04 26.75 6.96
CA GLY A 16 -18.91 25.70 7.48
C GLY A 16 -19.06 24.54 6.49
N ALA A 17 -19.30 24.84 5.21
CA ALA A 17 -19.41 23.81 4.17
C ALA A 17 -18.10 23.03 3.93
N MET A 18 -16.95 23.64 4.25
CA MET A 18 -15.61 23.04 4.13
C MET A 18 -15.08 22.45 5.44
N ASN A 19 -15.92 22.38 6.47
CA ASN A 19 -15.58 21.88 7.80
C ASN A 19 -14.35 22.57 8.43
N LEU A 20 -14.22 23.88 8.23
CA LEU A 20 -13.15 24.69 8.82
C LEU A 20 -13.45 25.04 10.27
N ASP A 21 -12.43 24.98 11.12
CA ASP A 21 -12.49 25.56 12.47
C ASP A 21 -12.40 27.10 12.44
N ASP A 22 -12.69 27.76 13.56
CA ASP A 22 -12.71 29.22 13.63
C ASP A 22 -11.33 29.88 13.44
N ILE A 23 -10.25 29.17 13.75
CA ILE A 23 -8.87 29.63 13.52
C ILE A 23 -8.56 29.58 12.02
N GLN A 24 -8.92 28.48 11.36
CA GLN A 24 -8.78 28.26 9.93
C GLN A 24 -9.64 29.25 9.13
N LYS A 25 -10.90 29.48 9.54
CA LYS A 25 -11.75 30.54 8.96
C LYS A 25 -11.04 31.88 9.02
N ARG A 26 -10.50 32.29 10.17
CA ARG A 26 -9.73 33.56 10.27
C ARG A 26 -8.54 33.58 9.30
N HIS A 27 -7.86 32.45 9.12
CA HIS A 27 -6.74 32.34 8.18
C HIS A 27 -7.15 32.56 6.70
N VAL A 28 -8.40 32.27 6.32
CA VAL A 28 -8.94 32.54 4.98
C VAL A 28 -8.78 34.02 4.59
N THR A 29 -8.94 34.92 5.56
CA THR A 29 -8.81 36.37 5.33
C THR A 29 -7.38 36.80 4.99
N ALA A 30 -6.40 35.98 5.41
CA ALA A 30 -4.97 36.21 5.26
C ALA A 30 -4.36 35.41 4.09
N LEU A 31 -5.15 34.66 3.32
CA LEU A 31 -4.66 33.97 2.13
C LEU A 31 -4.08 34.98 1.14
N GLY A 32 -2.82 34.76 0.77
CA GLY A 32 -2.14 35.54 -0.26
C GLY A 32 -2.72 35.31 -1.66
N GLN A 33 -2.38 36.18 -2.60
CA GLN A 33 -2.73 35.97 -4.01
C GLN A 33 -2.20 34.64 -4.52
N GLY A 34 -3.02 33.92 -5.29
CA GLY A 34 -2.66 32.58 -5.77
C GLY A 34 -2.65 31.53 -4.67
N ARG A 35 -3.37 31.73 -3.55
CA ARG A 35 -3.62 30.69 -2.56
C ARG A 35 -5.10 30.39 -2.45
N ALA A 36 -5.43 29.14 -2.16
CA ALA A 36 -6.80 28.68 -1.96
C ALA A 36 -6.87 27.51 -0.98
N LEU A 37 -7.99 27.36 -0.30
CA LEU A 37 -8.36 26.14 0.39
C LEU A 37 -9.18 25.26 -0.54
N VAL A 38 -8.94 23.96 -0.53
CA VAL A 38 -9.70 22.97 -1.28
C VAL A 38 -10.22 21.92 -0.33
N TYR A 39 -11.50 21.64 -0.49
CA TYR A 39 -12.22 20.64 0.27
C TYR A 39 -13.18 19.98 -0.71
N ALA A 40 -13.33 18.68 -0.57
CA ALA A 40 -14.29 17.86 -1.25
C ALA A 40 -15.06 17.05 -0.19
N GLU A 41 -16.28 16.67 -0.52
CA GLU A 41 -17.07 15.81 0.34
C GLU A 41 -16.32 14.50 0.63
N LYS A 42 -16.29 14.07 1.89
CA LYS A 42 -15.50 12.94 2.43
C LYS A 42 -13.99 13.19 2.62
N MET A 43 -13.49 14.41 2.40
CA MET A 43 -12.16 14.77 2.90
C MET A 43 -12.18 14.90 4.43
N GLU A 44 -11.18 14.36 5.11
CA GLU A 44 -11.06 14.51 6.57
C GLU A 44 -10.72 15.95 6.98
N GLN A 45 -9.96 16.65 6.14
CA GLN A 45 -9.57 18.04 6.37
C GLN A 45 -9.38 18.80 5.04
N PRO A 46 -9.53 20.14 5.05
CA PRO A 46 -9.27 20.98 3.90
C PRO A 46 -7.77 21.15 3.64
N PHE A 47 -7.37 21.15 2.36
CA PHE A 47 -6.00 21.37 1.93
C PHE A 47 -5.75 22.82 1.53
N HIS A 48 -4.59 23.36 1.88
CA HIS A 48 -4.13 24.67 1.45
C HIS A 48 -3.24 24.55 0.20
N LEU A 49 -3.70 25.09 -0.92
CA LEU A 49 -3.03 25.07 -2.20
C LEU A 49 -2.40 26.43 -2.55
N ALA A 50 -1.26 26.37 -3.23
CA ALA A 50 -0.70 27.48 -3.98
C ALA A 50 -1.02 27.28 -5.48
N ILE A 51 -1.89 28.12 -6.02
CA ILE A 51 -2.30 28.16 -7.42
C ILE A 51 -1.26 28.95 -8.19
N MET A 52 -0.54 28.25 -9.05
CA MET A 52 0.43 28.83 -9.96
C MET A 52 -0.32 29.29 -11.22
N PHE A 53 -0.24 30.58 -11.54
CA PHE A 53 -0.85 31.18 -12.73
C PHE A 53 0.20 31.99 -13.48
N ASP A 54 0.35 31.72 -14.77
CA ASP A 54 1.18 32.49 -15.68
C ASP A 54 0.27 33.34 -16.57
N LYS A 55 0.30 34.67 -16.37
CA LYS A 55 -0.50 35.65 -17.13
C LYS A 55 -0.08 35.76 -18.61
N THR A 56 1.04 35.18 -19.00
CA THR A 56 1.63 35.40 -20.33
C THR A 56 1.23 34.37 -21.37
N LYS A 57 0.65 33.24 -20.95
CA LYS A 57 0.20 32.18 -21.86
C LYS A 57 -1.32 32.13 -21.90
N GLU A 58 -1.91 32.79 -22.89
CA GLU A 58 -3.26 32.45 -23.31
C GLU A 58 -3.22 31.03 -23.91
N VAL A 59 -3.92 30.11 -23.25
CA VAL A 59 -4.10 28.76 -23.76
C VAL A 59 -5.41 28.79 -24.56
N PRO A 60 -5.37 28.65 -25.90
CA PRO A 60 -6.59 28.67 -26.69
C PRO A 60 -7.51 27.52 -26.26
N PRO A 61 -8.85 27.73 -26.25
CA PRO A 61 -9.79 26.69 -25.89
C PRO A 61 -9.68 25.52 -26.89
N PRO A 62 -9.57 24.27 -26.42
CA PRO A 62 -9.47 23.12 -27.31
C PRO A 62 -10.79 22.88 -28.05
N GLU A 63 -10.72 22.48 -29.33
CA GLU A 63 -11.91 22.17 -30.14
C GLU A 63 -12.44 20.76 -29.82
N THR A 64 -11.55 19.86 -29.37
CA THR A 64 -11.87 18.49 -28.97
C THR A 64 -11.31 18.11 -27.59
N PRO A 65 -11.89 17.11 -26.91
CA PRO A 65 -11.37 16.61 -25.62
C PRO A 65 -9.93 16.08 -25.69
N GLU A 66 -9.54 15.49 -26.82
CA GLU A 66 -8.20 14.92 -27.01
C GLU A 66 -7.14 16.02 -27.20
N GLU A 67 -7.48 17.11 -27.90
CA GLU A 67 -6.63 18.30 -27.99
C GLU A 67 -6.49 19.02 -26.64
N SER A 68 -7.51 18.94 -25.77
CA SER A 68 -7.45 19.53 -24.43
C SER A 68 -6.27 19.00 -23.62
N ASP A 69 -6.02 17.69 -23.66
CA ASP A 69 -4.93 17.07 -22.90
C ASP A 69 -3.56 17.46 -23.47
N GLU A 70 -3.42 17.53 -24.79
CA GLU A 70 -2.17 17.96 -25.44
C GLU A 70 -1.88 19.44 -25.16
N VAL A 71 -2.89 20.30 -25.30
CA VAL A 71 -2.78 21.75 -25.06
C VAL A 71 -2.43 22.05 -23.61
N VAL A 72 -3.06 21.36 -22.65
CA VAL A 72 -2.70 21.46 -21.23
C VAL A 72 -1.27 20.98 -20.98
N ARG A 73 -0.88 19.84 -21.56
CA ARG A 73 0.48 19.27 -21.40
C ARG A 73 1.55 20.23 -21.92
N ASP A 74 1.33 20.89 -23.05
CA ASP A 74 2.26 21.88 -23.63
C ASP A 74 2.30 23.19 -22.86
N ALA A 75 1.16 23.68 -22.36
CA ALA A 75 1.11 24.85 -21.48
C ALA A 75 1.87 24.62 -20.17
N MET A 76 1.72 23.42 -19.59
CA MET A 76 2.40 23.03 -18.35
C MET A 76 3.89 22.70 -18.54
N ARG A 77 4.36 22.43 -19.77
CA ARG A 77 5.75 22.05 -20.05
C ARG A 77 6.79 23.06 -19.55
N SER A 78 6.46 24.36 -19.54
CA SER A 78 7.37 25.42 -19.05
C SER A 78 7.32 25.64 -17.54
N LEU A 79 6.31 25.11 -16.86
CA LEU A 79 6.23 25.17 -15.41
C LEU A 79 7.11 24.05 -14.86
N ASP A 80 8.30 24.40 -14.36
CA ASP A 80 9.20 23.48 -13.65
C ASP A 80 8.65 23.09 -12.26
N ILE A 81 7.40 22.60 -12.22
CA ILE A 81 6.74 22.07 -11.04
C ILE A 81 7.49 20.84 -10.57
N VAL A 82 7.94 20.02 -11.52
CA VAL A 82 8.72 18.80 -11.27
C VAL A 82 10.07 19.09 -10.61
N GLY A 83 10.77 20.15 -11.03
CA GLY A 83 12.06 20.53 -10.45
C GLY A 83 11.97 21.29 -9.12
N LYS A 84 10.79 21.81 -8.76
CA LYS A 84 10.56 22.59 -7.52
C LYS A 84 9.75 21.86 -6.45
N PHE A 85 8.92 20.90 -6.83
CA PHE A 85 8.01 20.20 -5.90
C PHE A 85 8.16 18.69 -5.99
N ASN A 86 8.34 18.07 -4.84
CA ASN A 86 8.31 16.62 -4.71
C ASN A 86 6.85 16.15 -4.74
N ARG A 87 6.49 15.40 -5.78
CA ARG A 87 5.12 14.84 -5.94
C ARG A 87 4.80 13.80 -4.88
N HIS A 88 5.79 12.98 -4.55
CA HIS A 88 5.69 11.92 -3.55
C HIS A 88 6.82 12.06 -2.52
N LEU A 89 6.66 11.48 -1.34
CA LEU A 89 7.68 11.54 -0.29
C LEU A 89 9.03 10.98 -0.77
N GLY A 90 9.01 9.92 -1.59
CA GLY A 90 10.21 9.32 -2.16
C GLY A 90 10.89 10.10 -3.28
N CYS A 91 10.25 11.16 -3.81
CA CYS A 91 10.90 12.03 -4.79
C CYS A 91 12.12 12.77 -4.20
N ASN A 92 12.12 13.03 -2.88
CA ASN A 92 13.27 13.61 -2.18
C ASN A 92 14.56 12.79 -2.31
N PHE A 93 14.42 11.48 -2.51
CA PHE A 93 15.53 10.55 -2.64
C PHE A 93 15.83 10.22 -4.11
N CYS A 94 15.04 10.70 -5.07
CA CYS A 94 15.19 10.29 -6.45
C CYS A 94 16.39 10.97 -7.12
N LEU A 95 17.37 10.17 -7.55
CA LEU A 95 18.53 10.64 -8.33
C LEU A 95 18.13 11.18 -9.70
N HIS A 96 17.07 10.61 -10.25
CA HIS A 96 16.49 10.98 -11.51
C HIS A 96 15.23 11.76 -11.19
N ARG A 97 15.37 13.08 -10.89
CA ARG A 97 14.23 13.98 -10.66
C ARG A 97 13.09 13.59 -11.61
N CYS A 98 11.89 13.37 -11.06
CA CYS A 98 10.77 12.71 -11.74
C CYS A 98 10.32 13.45 -13.01
N ASP A 99 11.05 13.29 -14.11
CA ASP A 99 10.61 13.68 -15.45
C ASP A 99 9.22 13.09 -15.72
N SER A 100 8.36 13.88 -16.37
CA SER A 100 7.13 13.42 -17.01
C SER A 100 7.24 12.03 -17.63
N ALA A 101 8.28 11.73 -18.42
CA ALA A 101 8.41 10.43 -19.07
C ALA A 101 8.59 9.27 -18.08
N ILE A 102 9.34 9.49 -16.99
CA ILE A 102 9.50 8.50 -15.91
C ILE A 102 8.15 8.30 -15.23
N LEU A 103 7.45 9.40 -14.90
CA LEU A 103 6.18 9.30 -14.19
C LEU A 103 5.10 8.61 -15.03
N ASP A 104 4.92 9.04 -16.27
CA ASP A 104 3.91 8.51 -17.20
C ASP A 104 4.11 7.01 -17.44
N THR A 105 5.36 6.55 -17.38
CA THR A 105 5.69 5.12 -17.44
C THR A 105 5.46 4.40 -16.11
N SER A 106 5.67 5.08 -14.98
CA SER A 106 5.62 4.48 -13.64
C SER A 106 4.21 4.28 -13.11
N ILE A 107 3.29 5.21 -13.38
CA ILE A 107 1.88 5.14 -12.93
C ILE A 107 1.21 3.81 -13.33
N PRO A 108 1.17 3.41 -14.61
CA PRO A 108 0.50 2.17 -15.01
C PRO A 108 1.15 0.92 -14.41
N VAL A 109 2.46 0.95 -14.13
CA VAL A 109 3.16 -0.15 -13.47
C VAL A 109 2.79 -0.22 -11.99
N ALA A 110 2.78 0.92 -11.30
CA ALA A 110 2.37 0.97 -9.91
C ALA A 110 0.91 0.50 -9.77
N ASP A 111 0.05 0.81 -10.73
CA ASP A 111 -1.37 0.45 -10.73
C ASP A 111 -1.70 -0.96 -11.25
N ASP A 112 -0.76 -1.67 -11.89
CA ASP A 112 -0.94 -3.05 -12.34
C ASP A 112 -1.24 -3.99 -11.19
N LEU A 113 -2.36 -4.73 -11.28
CA LEU A 113 -2.88 -5.59 -10.21
C LEU A 113 -1.85 -6.63 -9.73
N LEU A 114 -1.14 -7.27 -10.67
CA LEU A 114 -0.15 -8.28 -10.33
C LEU A 114 1.07 -7.65 -9.65
N PHE A 115 1.52 -6.49 -10.13
CA PHE A 115 2.58 -5.74 -9.45
C PHE A 115 2.17 -5.34 -8.03
N ARG A 116 0.92 -4.91 -7.79
CA ARG A 116 0.43 -4.61 -6.42
C ARG A 116 0.56 -5.83 -5.51
N GLN A 117 0.14 -7.01 -5.99
CA GLN A 117 0.24 -8.26 -5.23
C GLN A 117 1.70 -8.62 -4.91
N VAL A 118 2.60 -8.49 -5.90
CA VAL A 118 4.03 -8.75 -5.71
C VAL A 118 4.68 -7.75 -4.75
N TYR A 119 4.24 -6.48 -4.79
CA TYR A 119 4.72 -5.46 -3.87
C TYR A 119 4.23 -5.69 -2.43
N ASN A 120 2.96 -6.03 -2.23
CA ASN A 120 2.43 -6.35 -0.90
C ASN A 120 3.16 -7.58 -0.31
N ARG A 121 3.39 -8.59 -1.15
CA ARG A 121 4.18 -9.77 -0.83
C ARG A 121 5.62 -9.41 -0.46
N TYR A 122 6.24 -8.48 -1.18
CA TYR A 122 7.59 -8.01 -0.87
C TYR A 122 7.69 -7.43 0.55
N VAL A 123 6.73 -6.57 0.94
CA VAL A 123 6.69 -6.02 2.30
C VAL A 123 6.49 -7.13 3.34
N LEU A 124 5.52 -8.03 3.13
CA LEU A 124 5.27 -9.16 4.04
C LEU A 124 6.46 -10.10 4.18
N SER A 125 7.07 -10.51 3.07
CA SER A 125 8.26 -11.35 3.06
C SER A 125 9.41 -10.67 3.80
N THR A 126 9.55 -9.36 3.68
CA THR A 126 10.56 -8.59 4.43
C THR A 126 10.27 -8.55 5.94
N LEU A 127 9.01 -8.44 6.35
CA LEU A 127 8.65 -8.48 7.78
C LEU A 127 9.00 -9.82 8.43
N LYS A 128 8.93 -10.90 7.66
CA LYS A 128 9.23 -12.25 8.13
C LYS A 128 10.70 -12.61 8.06
N ASP A 129 11.32 -12.33 6.93
CA ASP A 129 12.74 -12.53 6.71
C ASP A 129 13.33 -11.21 6.19
N LEU A 130 14.09 -10.55 7.05
CA LEU A 130 14.68 -9.25 6.78
C LEU A 130 15.64 -9.28 5.57
N THR A 131 16.19 -10.44 5.22
CA THR A 131 17.06 -10.58 4.05
C THR A 131 16.29 -10.44 2.73
N GLN A 132 14.97 -10.65 2.75
CA GLN A 132 14.10 -10.50 1.58
C GLN A 132 14.05 -9.06 1.07
N LEU A 133 14.37 -8.05 1.90
CA LEU A 133 14.50 -6.66 1.44
C LEU A 133 15.42 -6.57 0.21
N VAL A 134 16.51 -7.36 0.19
CA VAL A 134 17.50 -7.39 -0.90
C VAL A 134 17.23 -8.53 -1.87
N HIS A 135 16.94 -9.75 -1.39
CA HIS A 135 16.79 -10.92 -2.26
C HIS A 135 15.58 -10.84 -3.20
N PHE A 136 14.50 -10.20 -2.74
CA PHE A 136 13.27 -10.07 -3.52
C PHE A 136 13.37 -9.02 -4.64
N ARG A 137 14.44 -8.22 -4.65
CA ARG A 137 14.71 -7.16 -5.65
C ARG A 137 14.57 -7.65 -7.10
N ALA A 138 15.10 -8.84 -7.39
CA ALA A 138 15.05 -9.40 -8.75
C ALA A 138 13.61 -9.58 -9.24
N GLN A 139 12.71 -10.01 -8.36
CA GLN A 139 11.30 -10.21 -8.68
C GLN A 139 10.57 -8.88 -8.88
N ILE A 140 10.83 -7.88 -8.05
CA ILE A 140 10.28 -6.53 -8.23
C ILE A 140 10.67 -5.97 -9.60
N ILE A 141 11.96 -6.05 -9.94
CA ILE A 141 12.46 -5.55 -11.23
C ILE A 141 11.85 -6.34 -12.39
N HIS A 142 11.73 -7.66 -12.26
CA HIS A 142 11.10 -8.51 -13.27
C HIS A 142 9.66 -8.10 -13.55
N GLU A 143 8.85 -7.89 -12.51
CA GLU A 143 7.45 -7.47 -12.70
C GLU A 143 7.33 -6.06 -13.29
N ILE A 144 8.18 -5.14 -12.87
CA ILE A 144 8.25 -3.80 -13.47
C ILE A 144 8.56 -3.91 -14.96
N GLN A 145 9.56 -4.72 -15.34
CA GLN A 145 9.91 -4.96 -16.73
C GLN A 145 8.81 -5.66 -17.52
N ARG A 146 8.05 -6.58 -16.88
CA ARG A 146 6.90 -7.26 -17.50
C ARG A 146 5.83 -6.24 -17.92
N VAL A 147 5.49 -5.30 -17.05
CA VAL A 147 4.43 -4.31 -17.31
C VAL A 147 4.90 -3.24 -18.30
N ILE A 148 6.15 -2.76 -18.17
CA ILE A 148 6.71 -1.79 -19.12
C ILE A 148 6.88 -2.41 -20.52
N GLY A 149 7.21 -3.70 -20.57
CA GLY A 149 7.50 -4.44 -21.80
C GLY A 149 8.66 -3.82 -22.58
N GLY A 150 8.52 -3.76 -23.91
CA GLY A 150 9.55 -3.21 -24.81
C GLY A 150 9.86 -1.72 -24.65
N ARG A 151 9.01 -0.96 -23.93
CA ARG A 151 9.21 0.48 -23.67
C ARG A 151 10.42 0.75 -22.76
N ALA A 152 10.94 -0.28 -22.09
CA ALA A 152 12.10 -0.18 -21.20
C ALA A 152 13.43 0.07 -21.95
N ARG A 153 13.50 -0.18 -23.27
CA ARG A 153 14.75 -0.09 -24.03
C ARG A 153 15.28 1.33 -24.21
N THR A 154 14.46 2.35 -24.01
CA THR A 154 14.82 3.77 -24.17
C THR A 154 14.74 4.57 -22.87
N GLY A 155 14.19 3.99 -21.80
CA GLY A 155 13.92 4.68 -20.54
C GLY A 155 14.96 4.44 -19.45
N ASN A 156 15.07 5.38 -18.52
CA ASN A 156 15.86 5.24 -17.31
C ASN A 156 15.17 4.25 -16.34
N ILE A 157 15.48 2.95 -16.49
CA ILE A 157 14.86 1.88 -15.69
C ILE A 157 15.07 2.09 -14.18
N THR A 158 16.19 2.66 -13.75
CA THR A 158 16.46 2.95 -12.33
C THR A 158 15.50 4.02 -11.80
N GLY A 159 15.31 5.11 -12.56
CA GLY A 159 14.36 6.16 -12.22
C GLY A 159 12.91 5.66 -12.21
N ILE A 160 12.52 4.87 -13.21
CA ILE A 160 11.21 4.23 -13.28
C ILE A 160 11.00 3.30 -12.08
N THR A 161 11.96 2.42 -11.79
CA THR A 161 11.88 1.50 -10.65
C THR A 161 11.68 2.24 -9.34
N TRP A 162 12.45 3.30 -9.09
CA TRP A 162 12.32 4.10 -7.88
C TRP A 162 10.96 4.82 -7.80
N CYS A 163 10.50 5.38 -8.91
CA CYS A 163 9.22 6.09 -8.98
C CYS A 163 8.05 5.12 -8.73
N VAL A 164 8.07 3.94 -9.34
CA VAL A 164 7.09 2.86 -9.10
C VAL A 164 7.08 2.44 -7.63
N LEU A 165 8.26 2.20 -7.04
CA LEU A 165 8.37 1.82 -5.62
C LEU A 165 7.86 2.91 -4.69
N THR A 166 8.13 4.18 -5.01
CA THR A 166 7.63 5.31 -4.24
C THR A 166 6.10 5.34 -4.24
N GLN A 167 5.47 5.25 -5.42
CA GLN A 167 4.01 5.24 -5.55
C GLN A 167 3.37 4.01 -4.88
N ALA A 168 3.99 2.84 -5.05
CA ALA A 168 3.51 1.61 -4.42
C ALA A 168 3.64 1.65 -2.90
N THR A 169 4.71 2.26 -2.37
CA THR A 169 4.91 2.51 -0.94
C THR A 169 3.81 3.41 -0.40
N GLU A 170 3.59 4.57 -1.04
CA GLU A 170 2.58 5.54 -0.62
C GLU A 170 1.21 4.89 -0.49
N ARG A 171 0.75 4.26 -1.57
CA ARG A 171 -0.53 3.53 -1.57
C ARG A 171 -0.58 2.46 -0.49
N TYR A 172 0.48 1.67 -0.32
CA TYR A 172 0.50 0.57 0.65
C TYR A 172 0.31 1.09 2.08
N PHE A 173 1.10 2.08 2.49
CA PHE A 173 1.03 2.60 3.86
C PHE A 173 -0.22 3.45 4.11
N GLU A 174 -0.71 4.19 3.12
CA GLU A 174 -1.97 4.93 3.23
C GLU A 174 -3.14 3.97 3.42
N ARG A 175 -3.31 2.99 2.53
CA ARG A 175 -4.39 2.00 2.63
C ARG A 175 -4.31 1.17 3.90
N LYS A 176 -3.10 0.75 4.28
CA LYS A 176 -2.89 -0.03 5.50
C LYS A 176 -3.13 0.82 6.75
N GLY A 177 -2.77 2.10 6.72
CA GLY A 177 -3.10 3.07 7.76
C GLY A 177 -4.59 3.28 7.90
N GLU A 178 -5.30 3.52 6.80
CA GLU A 178 -6.77 3.65 6.75
C GLU A 178 -7.47 2.43 7.36
N GLU A 179 -7.10 1.22 6.95
CA GLU A 179 -7.74 -0.01 7.45
C GLU A 179 -7.48 -0.28 8.94
N ASN A 180 -6.41 0.30 9.49
CA ASN A 180 -5.98 0.11 10.87
C ASN A 180 -6.13 1.36 11.75
N PHE A 181 -6.74 2.43 11.22
CA PHE A 181 -6.95 3.70 11.92
C PHE A 181 -5.66 4.30 12.48
N TRP A 182 -4.57 4.24 11.73
CA TRP A 182 -3.31 4.88 12.10
C TRP A 182 -3.39 6.40 11.95
N PHE A 183 -2.68 7.11 12.82
CA PHE A 183 -2.54 8.55 12.67
C PHE A 183 -1.65 8.89 11.47
N TYR A 184 -1.90 10.06 10.86
CA TYR A 184 -1.20 10.51 9.66
C TYR A 184 0.33 10.58 9.86
N ASP A 185 0.79 11.03 11.02
CA ASP A 185 2.21 11.10 11.37
C ASP A 185 2.85 9.71 11.42
N GLN A 186 2.15 8.71 11.97
CA GLN A 186 2.60 7.32 11.98
C GLN A 186 2.72 6.75 10.55
N VAL A 187 1.72 6.97 9.70
CA VAL A 187 1.74 6.55 8.29
C VAL A 187 2.92 7.19 7.57
N ARG A 188 3.09 8.50 7.73
CA ARG A 188 4.17 9.27 7.11
C ARG A 188 5.55 8.82 7.59
N GLU A 189 5.72 8.56 8.88
CA GLU A 189 6.98 8.07 9.45
C GLU A 189 7.34 6.71 8.87
N GLN A 190 6.41 5.76 8.87
CA GLN A 190 6.64 4.41 8.34
C GLN A 190 6.95 4.43 6.85
N HIS A 191 6.24 5.26 6.08
CA HIS A 191 6.53 5.48 4.66
C HIS A 191 7.96 6.00 4.47
N LEU A 192 8.38 7.06 5.17
CA LEU A 192 9.73 7.62 5.03
C LEU A 192 10.83 6.63 5.45
N ARG A 193 10.62 5.91 6.55
CA ARG A 193 11.58 4.91 7.04
C ARG A 193 11.73 3.77 6.05
N TRP A 194 10.62 3.26 5.50
CA TRP A 194 10.64 2.23 4.47
C TRP A 194 11.40 2.68 3.21
N LEU A 195 11.12 3.88 2.69
CA LEU A 195 11.86 4.40 1.53
C LEU A 195 13.35 4.54 1.80
N ASN A 196 13.76 4.98 3.00
CA ASN A 196 15.17 5.04 3.36
C ASN A 196 15.83 3.65 3.37
N LEU A 197 15.10 2.60 3.78
CA LEU A 197 15.58 1.21 3.72
C LEU A 197 15.71 0.71 2.27
N LEU A 198 14.79 1.11 1.38
CA LEU A 198 14.82 0.72 -0.04
C LEU A 198 15.94 1.40 -0.81
N ARG A 199 16.33 2.62 -0.43
CA ARG A 199 17.31 3.44 -1.15
C ARG A 199 18.60 2.68 -1.50
N PRO A 200 19.34 2.07 -0.55
CA PRO A 200 20.57 1.35 -0.87
C PRO A 200 20.36 0.11 -1.75
N ALA A 201 19.15 -0.48 -1.75
CA ALA A 201 18.84 -1.67 -2.55
C ALA A 201 18.47 -1.34 -4.00
N PHE A 202 17.82 -0.20 -4.23
CA PHE A 202 17.25 0.16 -5.54
C PHE A 202 17.92 1.35 -6.23
N GLN A 203 18.77 2.11 -5.53
CA GLN A 203 19.52 3.25 -6.09
C GLN A 203 21.04 2.99 -6.10
N PRO A 204 21.68 2.92 -7.27
CA PRO A 204 23.06 2.45 -7.41
C PRO A 204 24.16 3.47 -7.03
N THR A 205 23.84 4.71 -6.65
CA THR A 205 24.84 5.79 -6.49
C THR A 205 25.52 5.89 -5.12
N GLU A 206 25.06 5.17 -4.09
CA GLU A 206 25.69 5.23 -2.78
C GLU A 206 26.82 4.19 -2.67
N VAL A 207 28.05 4.69 -2.49
CA VAL A 207 29.31 3.91 -2.39
C VAL A 207 29.33 3.03 -1.13
N ASN A 208 28.42 3.23 -0.18
CA ASN A 208 28.24 2.41 1.02
C ASN A 208 26.88 1.69 0.99
N ARG A 209 26.84 0.52 0.36
CA ARG A 209 25.64 -0.35 0.27
C ARG A 209 25.30 -1.13 1.55
N LYS A 210 25.89 -0.75 2.69
CA LYS A 210 25.68 -1.49 3.94
C LYS A 210 24.40 -1.01 4.60
N LEU A 211 23.36 -1.82 4.48
CA LEU A 211 22.17 -1.68 5.29
C LEU A 211 22.46 -2.21 6.70
N ASP A 212 22.26 -1.38 7.71
CA ASP A 212 22.34 -1.84 9.10
C ASP A 212 21.12 -2.69 9.44
N ILE A 213 21.35 -3.96 9.75
CA ILE A 213 20.30 -4.91 10.13
C ILE A 213 19.52 -4.46 11.37
N ASN A 214 20.15 -3.69 12.27
CA ASN A 214 19.48 -3.16 13.46
C ASN A 214 18.44 -2.10 13.11
N VAL A 215 18.71 -1.25 12.11
CA VAL A 215 17.75 -0.25 11.63
C VAL A 215 16.55 -0.95 11.00
N LEU A 216 16.79 -2.02 10.23
CA LEU A 216 15.73 -2.81 9.62
C LEU A 216 14.90 -3.60 10.67
N ARG A 217 15.55 -4.16 11.69
CA ARG A 217 14.86 -4.78 12.85
C ARG A 217 14.00 -3.78 13.60
N GLN A 218 14.56 -2.61 13.91
CA GLN A 218 13.82 -1.56 14.62
C GLN A 218 12.60 -1.10 13.81
N TRP A 219 12.75 -0.90 12.50
CA TRP A 219 11.62 -0.58 11.63
C TRP A 219 10.54 -1.67 11.67
N ARG A 220 10.92 -2.95 11.56
CA ARG A 220 9.96 -4.07 11.65
C ARG A 220 9.23 -4.06 12.99
N ASP A 221 9.96 -3.90 14.09
CA ASP A 221 9.39 -3.97 15.44
C ASP A 221 8.43 -2.80 15.69
N ASP A 222 8.80 -1.58 15.32
CA ASP A 222 7.92 -0.40 15.39
C ASP A 222 6.70 -0.56 14.47
N PHE A 223 6.88 -1.11 13.26
CA PHE A 223 5.79 -1.38 12.35
C PHE A 223 4.82 -2.41 12.93
N VAL A 224 5.31 -3.49 13.53
CA VAL A 224 4.47 -4.51 14.21
C VAL A 224 3.75 -3.91 15.41
N GLU A 225 4.39 -3.01 16.17
CA GLU A 225 3.78 -2.31 17.31
C GLU A 225 2.50 -1.57 16.91
N LEU A 226 2.51 -0.89 15.75
CA LEU A 226 1.34 -0.18 15.22
C LEU A 226 0.13 -1.08 14.94
N HIS A 227 0.32 -2.41 14.90
CA HIS A 227 -0.77 -3.35 14.67
C HIS A 227 -1.36 -3.91 15.97
N LYS A 228 -0.68 -3.73 17.11
CA LYS A 228 -1.15 -4.26 18.40
C LYS A 228 -2.50 -3.67 18.76
N ARG A 229 -3.45 -4.57 19.05
CA ARG A 229 -4.80 -4.24 19.44
C ARG A 229 -5.41 -5.36 20.25
N ASP A 230 -6.34 -5.02 21.14
CA ASP A 230 -7.04 -6.00 21.96
C ASP A 230 -8.04 -6.81 21.13
N GLN A 231 -8.75 -6.15 20.21
CA GLN A 231 -9.81 -6.74 19.40
C GLN A 231 -9.56 -6.52 17.90
N GLY A 232 -9.82 -7.56 17.11
CA GLY A 232 -9.84 -7.46 15.65
C GLY A 232 -11.22 -7.09 15.13
N PRO A 233 -11.34 -6.73 13.84
CA PRO A 233 -12.59 -6.30 13.21
C PRO A 233 -13.60 -7.44 13.01
N LEU A 234 -13.15 -8.70 13.09
CA LEU A 234 -14.03 -9.87 13.02
C LEU A 234 -14.15 -10.49 14.42
N PRO A 235 -15.34 -10.97 14.82
CA PRO A 235 -15.52 -11.72 16.08
C PRO A 235 -14.56 -12.90 16.20
N THR A 236 -14.16 -13.45 15.05
CA THR A 236 -13.26 -14.59 14.92
C THR A 236 -11.78 -14.22 15.04
N CYS A 237 -11.41 -12.96 15.21
CA CYS A 237 -10.02 -12.56 15.40
C CYS A 237 -9.45 -12.89 16.80
N GLY A 238 -10.28 -13.32 17.76
CA GLY A 238 -9.87 -13.58 19.15
C GLY A 238 -8.64 -14.49 19.27
N PRO A 239 -8.59 -15.66 18.59
CA PRO A 239 -7.45 -16.57 18.64
C PRO A 239 -6.17 -16.04 17.97
N CYS A 240 -6.26 -15.11 17.03
CA CYS A 240 -5.11 -14.61 16.28
C CYS A 240 -4.12 -13.88 17.20
N THR A 241 -2.83 -14.26 17.15
CA THR A 241 -1.79 -13.61 17.94
C THR A 241 -1.25 -12.35 17.24
N SER A 242 -1.25 -12.35 15.91
CA SER A 242 -0.85 -11.21 15.05
C SER A 242 -2.05 -10.42 14.53
N LYS A 243 -2.93 -9.95 15.44
CA LYS A 243 -4.22 -9.32 15.07
C LYS A 243 -4.01 -8.19 14.07
N CYS A 244 -4.63 -8.36 12.90
CA CYS A 244 -4.66 -7.41 11.78
C CYS A 244 -3.32 -7.06 11.13
N LEU A 245 -2.21 -7.67 11.55
CA LEU A 245 -0.91 -7.51 10.88
C LEU A 245 -0.99 -7.86 9.39
N TYR A 246 -1.77 -8.89 9.07
CA TYR A 246 -1.94 -9.43 7.71
C TYR A 246 -3.24 -9.04 7.03
N ARG A 247 -4.13 -8.31 7.70
CA ARG A 247 -5.51 -8.09 7.25
C ARG A 247 -5.54 -7.44 5.86
N PHE A 248 -4.71 -6.43 5.64
CA PHE A 248 -4.67 -5.69 4.38
C PHE A 248 -4.28 -6.59 3.21
N GLU A 249 -3.21 -7.37 3.36
CA GLU A 249 -2.73 -8.25 2.31
C GLU A 249 -3.67 -9.43 2.08
N VAL A 250 -4.23 -9.98 3.16
CA VAL A 250 -5.26 -11.01 3.08
C VAL A 250 -6.50 -10.49 2.36
N SER A 251 -6.95 -9.25 2.66
CA SER A 251 -8.14 -8.67 2.04
C SER A 251 -7.98 -8.51 0.52
N GLU A 252 -6.78 -8.17 0.06
CA GLU A 252 -6.44 -8.10 -1.37
C GLU A 252 -6.40 -9.48 -2.03
N VAL A 253 -5.85 -10.50 -1.35
CA VAL A 253 -5.77 -11.87 -1.90
C VAL A 253 -7.15 -12.52 -1.98
N VAL A 254 -7.97 -12.41 -0.93
CA VAL A 254 -9.28 -13.06 -0.90
C VAL A 254 -10.32 -12.40 -1.81
N ARG A 255 -10.03 -11.22 -2.37
CA ARG A 255 -10.88 -10.58 -3.39
C ARG A 255 -10.87 -11.34 -4.71
N ASP A 256 -9.85 -12.16 -4.98
CA ASP A 256 -9.78 -12.98 -6.19
C ASP A 256 -10.91 -14.04 -6.20
N PRO A 257 -11.85 -13.99 -7.17
CA PRO A 257 -12.93 -14.97 -7.28
C PRO A 257 -12.44 -16.41 -7.40
N LYS A 258 -11.27 -16.62 -8.02
CA LYS A 258 -10.68 -17.95 -8.17
C LYS A 258 -10.26 -18.52 -6.82
N ILE A 259 -9.65 -17.71 -5.95
CA ILE A 259 -9.27 -18.14 -4.60
C ILE A 259 -10.51 -18.55 -3.80
N LYS A 260 -11.60 -17.77 -3.88
CA LYS A 260 -12.87 -18.12 -3.23
C LYS A 260 -13.45 -19.43 -3.76
N PHE A 261 -13.45 -19.61 -5.08
CA PHE A 261 -13.94 -20.82 -5.72
C PHE A 261 -13.13 -22.06 -5.32
N ASP A 262 -11.81 -21.97 -5.37
CA ASP A 262 -10.90 -23.07 -5.01
C ASP A 262 -11.04 -23.43 -3.52
N PHE A 263 -11.17 -22.42 -2.64
CA PHE A 263 -11.43 -22.62 -1.21
C PHE A 263 -12.75 -23.35 -0.98
N ASN A 264 -13.84 -22.88 -1.59
CA ASN A 264 -15.16 -23.52 -1.48
C ASN A 264 -15.13 -24.98 -1.98
N SER A 265 -14.41 -25.23 -3.07
CA SER A 265 -14.24 -26.59 -3.60
C SER A 265 -13.44 -27.48 -2.65
N SER A 266 -12.47 -26.91 -1.91
CA SER A 266 -11.66 -27.63 -0.93
C SER A 266 -12.45 -28.00 0.32
N ILE A 267 -13.23 -27.08 0.90
CA ILE A 267 -13.94 -27.32 2.17
C ILE A 267 -15.18 -28.21 2.04
N ASN A 268 -15.73 -28.34 0.83
CA ASN A 268 -16.91 -29.15 0.55
C ASN A 268 -16.60 -30.60 0.15
N ARG A 269 -15.34 -31.03 0.25
CA ARG A 269 -14.96 -32.42 0.00
C ARG A 269 -15.52 -33.33 1.11
N LYS A 270 -16.03 -34.51 0.72
CA LYS A 270 -16.72 -35.44 1.65
C LYS A 270 -15.78 -36.31 2.47
N ASP A 271 -14.53 -36.44 2.02
CA ASP A 271 -13.53 -37.36 2.57
C ASP A 271 -12.72 -36.77 3.73
N THR A 272 -12.73 -35.44 3.88
CA THR A 272 -11.87 -34.73 4.84
C THR A 272 -12.71 -33.76 5.66
N PRO A 273 -12.48 -33.62 6.98
CA PRO A 273 -13.14 -32.58 7.77
C PRO A 273 -12.91 -31.19 7.17
N ALA A 274 -13.96 -30.37 7.15
CA ALA A 274 -13.90 -29.02 6.57
C ALA A 274 -12.83 -28.12 7.23
N SER A 275 -12.58 -28.32 8.53
CA SER A 275 -11.51 -27.62 9.26
C SER A 275 -10.12 -27.92 8.70
N ASP A 276 -9.86 -29.19 8.41
CA ASP A 276 -8.54 -29.67 7.99
C ASP A 276 -8.29 -29.27 6.54
N SER A 277 -9.33 -29.36 5.71
CA SER A 277 -9.31 -28.86 4.33
C SER A 277 -9.07 -27.35 4.27
N ALA A 278 -9.75 -26.57 5.12
CA ALA A 278 -9.56 -25.12 5.20
C ALA A 278 -8.16 -24.76 5.70
N ALA A 279 -7.66 -25.43 6.74
CA ALA A 279 -6.32 -25.24 7.27
C ALA A 279 -5.26 -25.54 6.22
N TRP A 280 -5.35 -26.69 5.55
CA TRP A 280 -4.40 -27.09 4.52
C TRP A 280 -4.39 -26.13 3.34
N PHE A 281 -5.57 -25.72 2.84
CA PHE A 281 -5.66 -24.75 1.76
C PHE A 281 -5.01 -23.41 2.13
N CYS A 282 -5.31 -22.89 3.32
CA CYS A 282 -4.77 -21.60 3.76
C CYS A 282 -3.26 -21.66 4.05
N ARG A 283 -2.76 -22.81 4.54
CA ARG A 283 -1.32 -23.08 4.67
C ARG A 283 -0.62 -23.02 3.31
N LEU A 284 -1.11 -23.76 2.31
CA LEU A 284 -0.51 -23.75 0.97
C LEU A 284 -0.57 -22.38 0.31
N LEU A 285 -1.67 -21.65 0.49
CA LEU A 285 -1.79 -20.29 -0.02
C LEU A 285 -0.78 -19.37 0.67
N THR A 286 -0.56 -19.53 1.98
CA THR A 286 0.47 -18.81 2.74
C THR A 286 1.87 -19.11 2.23
N GLU A 287 2.21 -20.39 2.03
CA GLU A 287 3.50 -20.80 1.48
C GLU A 287 3.72 -20.23 0.07
N ARG A 288 2.67 -20.18 -0.77
CA ARG A 288 2.74 -19.52 -2.09
C ARG A 288 2.94 -18.01 -2.00
N LEU A 289 2.36 -17.37 -0.99
CA LEU A 289 2.47 -15.93 -0.78
C LEU A 289 3.88 -15.57 -0.29
N ILE A 290 4.32 -16.10 0.85
CA ILE A 290 5.55 -15.63 1.50
C ILE A 290 6.73 -16.60 1.42
N GLY A 291 6.57 -17.76 0.78
CA GLY A 291 7.61 -18.78 0.60
C GLY A 291 7.81 -19.73 1.79
N GLN A 292 7.04 -19.56 2.86
CA GLN A 292 7.12 -20.36 4.08
C GLN A 292 5.76 -20.45 4.78
N GLY A 293 5.61 -21.42 5.67
CA GLY A 293 4.42 -21.55 6.52
C GLY A 293 4.35 -20.45 7.57
N GLU A 294 3.15 -19.92 7.81
CA GLU A 294 2.86 -19.01 8.93
C GLU A 294 1.41 -19.20 9.36
N VAL A 295 1.23 -19.78 10.55
CA VAL A 295 -0.06 -20.07 11.19
C VAL A 295 -0.97 -18.84 11.28
N ASP A 296 -0.51 -17.68 11.73
CA ASP A 296 -1.38 -16.50 11.90
C ASP A 296 -1.81 -15.90 10.56
N LEU A 297 -0.96 -15.94 9.54
CA LEU A 297 -1.33 -15.50 8.18
C LEU A 297 -2.33 -16.47 7.56
N ALA A 298 -2.07 -17.78 7.66
CA ALA A 298 -3.00 -18.82 7.21
C ALA A 298 -4.34 -18.74 7.96
N TYR A 299 -4.31 -18.47 9.27
CA TYR A 299 -5.51 -18.26 10.06
C TYR A 299 -6.27 -17.01 9.62
N CYS A 300 -5.58 -15.91 9.33
CA CYS A 300 -6.19 -14.69 8.83
C CYS A 300 -6.87 -14.91 7.46
N LEU A 301 -6.24 -15.66 6.55
CA LEU A 301 -6.84 -16.10 5.29
C LEU A 301 -8.13 -16.91 5.55
N ALA A 302 -8.06 -17.90 6.43
CA ALA A 302 -9.22 -18.73 6.77
C ALA A 302 -10.36 -17.89 7.35
N ALA A 303 -10.07 -16.95 8.24
CA ALA A 303 -11.08 -16.06 8.84
C ALA A 303 -11.79 -15.21 7.78
N HIS A 304 -11.05 -14.68 6.80
CA HIS A 304 -11.63 -13.90 5.71
C HIS A 304 -12.45 -14.75 4.73
N LEU A 305 -12.01 -15.97 4.42
CA LEU A 305 -12.72 -16.86 3.50
C LEU A 305 -13.96 -17.52 4.14
N ILE A 306 -13.91 -17.82 5.45
CA ILE A 306 -15.02 -18.39 6.21
C ILE A 306 -16.09 -17.35 6.51
N LYS A 307 -15.72 -16.08 6.68
CA LYS A 307 -16.69 -14.98 6.89
C LYS A 307 -17.75 -14.91 5.79
N ASP A 308 -17.35 -15.21 4.55
CA ASP A 308 -18.23 -15.17 3.38
C ASP A 308 -19.14 -16.42 3.26
N GLN A 309 -18.99 -17.40 4.15
CA GLN A 309 -19.84 -18.59 4.18
C GLN A 309 -21.15 -18.30 4.90
N GLN A 310 -22.23 -18.98 4.49
CA GLN A 310 -23.56 -18.89 5.11
C GLN A 310 -23.64 -19.66 6.44
N LEU A 311 -22.73 -19.35 7.36
CA LEU A 311 -22.64 -19.94 8.70
C LEU A 311 -22.97 -18.89 9.76
N SER A 312 -23.61 -19.30 10.86
CA SER A 312 -23.78 -18.43 12.03
C SER A 312 -22.43 -18.07 12.64
N THR A 313 -22.34 -16.95 13.37
CA THR A 313 -21.09 -16.50 14.00
C THR A 313 -20.50 -17.56 14.94
N ASP A 314 -21.34 -18.26 15.70
CA ASP A 314 -20.91 -19.36 16.58
C ASP A 314 -20.34 -20.54 15.79
N ALA A 315 -20.98 -20.90 14.66
CA ALA A 315 -20.47 -21.95 13.79
C ALA A 315 -19.13 -21.55 13.14
N GLN A 316 -18.98 -20.28 12.74
CA GLN A 316 -17.71 -19.75 12.23
C GLN A 316 -16.61 -19.81 13.30
N LEU A 317 -16.92 -19.46 14.55
CA LEU A 317 -15.97 -19.52 15.67
C LEU A 317 -15.51 -20.95 15.95
N VAL A 318 -16.44 -21.91 16.02
CA VAL A 318 -16.11 -23.33 16.24
C VAL A 318 -15.26 -23.86 15.09
N LEU A 319 -15.63 -23.56 13.85
CA LEU A 319 -14.87 -23.98 12.68
C LEU A 319 -13.45 -23.39 12.70
N LEU A 320 -13.32 -22.08 12.93
CA LEU A 320 -12.01 -21.42 12.95
C LEU A 320 -11.13 -21.87 14.11
N HIS A 321 -11.71 -22.20 15.27
CA HIS A 321 -10.94 -22.79 16.36
C HIS A 321 -10.30 -24.11 15.92
N LYS A 322 -11.07 -25.00 15.27
CA LYS A 322 -10.55 -26.26 14.71
C LYS A 322 -9.51 -26.03 13.61
N VAL A 323 -9.74 -25.05 12.73
CA VAL A 323 -8.77 -24.65 11.70
C VAL A 323 -7.43 -24.24 12.33
N ARG A 324 -7.47 -23.43 13.41
CA ARG A 324 -6.24 -23.02 14.11
C ARG A 324 -5.50 -24.22 14.69
N THR A 325 -6.20 -25.12 15.37
CA THR A 325 -5.60 -26.35 15.92
C THR A 325 -4.94 -27.20 14.82
N ALA A 326 -5.61 -27.35 13.66
CA ALA A 326 -5.04 -28.07 12.52
C ALA A 326 -3.78 -27.37 11.96
N LEU A 327 -3.79 -26.04 11.84
CA LEU A 327 -2.62 -25.25 11.42
C LEU A 327 -1.43 -25.42 12.38
N GLU A 328 -1.68 -25.38 13.69
CA GLU A 328 -0.65 -25.59 14.71
C GLU A 328 -0.08 -27.01 14.68
N ASN A 329 -0.91 -28.03 14.44
CA ASN A 329 -0.45 -29.42 14.27
C ASN A 329 0.41 -29.58 13.02
N PHE A 330 -0.03 -29.01 11.89
CA PHE A 330 0.72 -28.99 10.63
C PHE A 330 2.09 -28.33 10.74
N GLN A 331 2.23 -27.30 11.59
CA GLN A 331 3.51 -26.68 11.86
C GLN A 331 4.42 -27.63 12.65
N LYS A 332 3.91 -28.25 13.73
CA LYS A 332 4.67 -29.20 14.56
C LYS A 332 5.16 -30.41 13.77
N GLU A 333 4.30 -30.98 12.93
CA GLU A 333 4.68 -32.11 12.05
C GLU A 333 5.80 -31.73 11.07
N GLY A 334 5.81 -30.48 10.59
CA GLY A 334 6.88 -29.97 9.73
C GLY A 334 8.20 -29.77 10.46
N GLU A 335 8.16 -29.39 11.74
CA GLU A 335 9.34 -29.25 12.60
C GLU A 335 9.93 -30.61 12.99
N GLU A 336 9.09 -31.59 13.34
CA GLU A 336 9.52 -32.95 13.70
C GLU A 336 10.00 -33.78 12.49
N GLY A 337 9.43 -33.56 11.30
CA GLY A 337 9.85 -34.23 10.07
C GLY A 337 11.15 -33.70 9.46
N GLY A 338 11.58 -32.50 9.86
CA GLY A 338 12.80 -31.85 9.35
C GLY A 338 14.12 -32.37 9.93
N ASP A 339 14.07 -33.14 11.01
CA ASP A 339 15.23 -33.66 11.75
C ASP A 339 15.66 -35.10 11.35
N SER A 340 15.14 -35.61 10.22
CA SER A 340 15.65 -36.86 9.64
C SER A 340 16.98 -36.57 8.92
N PRO A 341 18.14 -37.09 9.36
CA PRO A 341 19.38 -36.93 8.62
C PRO A 341 19.24 -37.69 7.30
N GLN A 342 19.33 -36.98 6.18
CA GLN A 342 19.55 -37.60 4.88
C GLN A 342 20.85 -38.42 4.96
N GLN A 343 20.71 -39.75 5.00
CA GLN A 343 21.77 -40.71 4.70
C GLN A 343 21.86 -40.96 3.21
#